data_AF-A0A8I1NSC4-F1
#
_entry.id   AF-A0A8I1NSC4-F1
#
_cell.length_a   1.000
_cell.length_b   1.000
_cell.length_c   1.000
_cell.angle_alpha   90.00
_cell.angle_beta   90.00
_cell.angle_gamma   90.00
#
_symmetry.space_group_name_H-M   'P 1'
#
loop_
_entity.id
_entity.type
_entity.pdbx_description
1 polymer ?
#
loop_
_entity_poly.entity_id
_entity_poly.type
_entity_poly.pdbx_seq_one_letter_code
_entity_poly.pdbx_strand_id
1 'polypeptide(L)'
;MTTVTTRQLTQDMQAKAAALTDRAGLVPQSSDQPMDAGDLLFYLSETSMPMAAFLREHGLFTDEAGLHFDIAQFPAIHDVADTVIRDYEAGNRDGAWKRFDLSEGDDAAGNGTYLLIVLAALDLLYGPAA
;
A
#
# COMPACT_ATOMS: atom_id res chain seq x y z
N MET A 1 9.43 -13.90 1.76
CA MET A 1 8.27 -13.44 2.56
C MET A 1 8.65 -13.14 4.00
N THR A 2 8.32 -11.95 4.45
CA THR A 2 8.53 -11.39 5.80
C THR A 2 7.18 -11.20 6.47
N THR A 3 7.11 -11.41 7.79
CA THR A 3 5.91 -11.16 8.59
C THR A 3 6.25 -10.19 9.73
N VAL A 4 5.45 -9.15 9.88
CA VAL A 4 5.59 -8.12 10.92
C VAL A 4 4.28 -8.01 11.69
N THR A 5 4.34 -8.25 13.01
CA THR A 5 3.17 -8.10 13.87
C THR A 5 2.68 -6.64 13.89
N THR A 6 1.39 -6.42 14.10
CA THR A 6 0.81 -5.05 14.21
C THR A 6 1.53 -4.19 15.24
N ARG A 7 1.94 -4.79 16.38
CA ARG A 7 2.69 -4.07 17.42
C ARG A 7 4.05 -3.60 16.91
N GLN A 8 4.79 -4.48 16.25
CA GLN A 8 6.10 -4.16 15.69
C GLN A 8 5.96 -3.09 14.60
N LEU A 9 4.99 -3.24 13.71
CA LEU A 9 4.70 -2.29 12.66
C LEU A 9 4.39 -0.89 13.23
N THR A 10 3.55 -0.79 14.25
CA THR A 10 3.29 0.48 14.95
C THR A 10 4.57 1.10 15.50
N GLN A 11 5.44 0.32 16.15
CA GLN A 11 6.68 0.85 16.72
C GLN A 11 7.64 1.35 15.64
N ASP A 12 7.79 0.60 14.55
CA ASP A 12 8.65 0.98 13.43
C ASP A 12 8.14 2.22 12.71
N MET A 13 6.81 2.32 12.53
CA MET A 13 6.16 3.49 11.94
C MET A 13 6.34 4.73 12.81
N GLN A 14 6.16 4.62 14.13
CA GLN A 14 6.40 5.73 15.04
C GLN A 14 7.85 6.20 15.03
N ALA A 15 8.81 5.26 14.96
CA ALA A 15 10.23 5.59 14.88
C ALA A 15 10.61 6.32 13.57
N LYS A 16 9.84 6.14 12.50
CA LYS A 16 10.08 6.75 11.17
C LYS A 16 8.96 7.67 10.71
N ALA A 17 8.10 8.15 11.61
CA ALA A 17 6.86 8.85 11.26
C ALA A 17 7.08 10.03 10.30
N ALA A 18 8.04 10.91 10.60
CA ALA A 18 8.37 12.04 9.74
C ALA A 18 8.80 11.59 8.33
N ALA A 19 9.64 10.56 8.22
CA ALA A 19 10.07 10.03 6.92
C ALA A 19 8.92 9.37 6.17
N LEU A 20 7.98 8.72 6.87
CA LEU A 20 6.80 8.11 6.25
C LEU A 20 5.86 9.17 5.66
N THR A 21 5.64 10.29 6.36
CA THR A 21 4.86 11.41 5.81
C THR A 21 5.61 12.11 4.68
N ASP A 22 6.87 12.50 4.90
CA ASP A 22 7.61 13.38 3.97
C ASP A 22 8.09 12.66 2.70
N ARG A 23 8.42 11.36 2.79
CA ARG A 23 9.04 10.60 1.70
C ARG A 23 8.13 9.56 1.09
N ALA A 24 7.34 8.85 1.89
CA ALA A 24 6.38 7.87 1.38
C ALA A 24 5.00 8.48 1.09
N GLY A 25 4.72 9.70 1.55
CA GLY A 25 3.42 10.34 1.34
C GLY A 25 2.31 9.72 2.19
N LEU A 26 2.66 9.00 3.26
CA LEU A 26 1.70 8.38 4.17
C LEU A 26 0.96 9.47 4.95
N VAL A 27 -0.37 9.46 4.87
CA VAL A 27 -1.23 10.40 5.59
C VAL A 27 -1.87 9.67 6.78
N PRO A 28 -1.56 10.05 8.03
CA PRO A 28 -2.21 9.48 9.20
C PRO A 28 -3.72 9.74 9.17
N GLN A 29 -4.51 8.80 9.67
CA GLN A 29 -5.96 8.95 9.78
C GLN A 29 -6.37 10.00 10.82
N SER A 30 -5.50 10.27 11.80
CA SER A 30 -5.72 11.27 12.83
C SER A 30 -4.49 12.14 13.01
N SER A 31 -4.67 13.46 13.00
CA SER A 31 -3.62 14.42 13.34
C SER A 31 -3.31 14.47 14.84
N ASP A 32 -4.22 13.94 15.67
CA ASP A 32 -4.18 14.09 17.13
C ASP A 32 -3.62 12.84 17.83
N GLN A 33 -3.36 11.78 17.06
CA GLN A 33 -2.78 10.54 17.56
C GLN A 33 -1.44 10.26 16.89
N PRO A 34 -0.50 9.59 17.58
CA PRO A 34 0.70 9.09 16.94
C PRO A 34 0.34 8.15 15.81
N MET A 35 1.12 8.22 14.72
CA MET A 35 1.01 7.27 13.61
C MET A 35 1.11 5.83 14.13
N ASP A 36 0.32 4.92 13.54
CA ASP A 36 0.32 3.51 13.90
C ASP A 36 0.09 2.57 12.71
N ALA A 37 0.15 1.26 12.94
CA ALA A 37 -0.07 0.25 11.92
C ALA A 37 -1.40 0.42 11.17
N GLY A 38 -2.46 0.90 11.83
CA GLY A 38 -3.77 1.14 11.23
C GLY A 38 -3.70 2.15 10.09
N ASP A 39 -2.82 3.15 10.18
CA ASP A 39 -2.62 4.14 9.11
C ASP A 39 -2.14 3.48 7.80
N LEU A 40 -1.20 2.54 7.89
CA LEU A 40 -0.69 1.81 6.72
C LEU A 40 -1.67 0.73 6.27
N LEU A 41 -2.23 -0.03 7.21
CA LEU A 41 -3.12 -1.16 6.93
C LEU A 41 -4.44 -0.73 6.31
N PHE A 42 -4.87 0.50 6.54
CA PHE A 42 -6.03 1.08 5.88
C PHE A 42 -5.89 1.14 4.36
N TYR A 43 -4.69 1.45 3.87
CA TYR A 43 -4.44 1.39 2.44
C TYR A 43 -4.59 -0.04 1.92
N LEU A 44 -4.35 -1.07 2.72
CA LEU A 44 -4.40 -2.49 2.33
C LEU A 44 -5.73 -3.20 2.61
N SER A 45 -6.72 -2.52 3.18
CA SER A 45 -7.96 -3.17 3.61
C SER A 45 -8.81 -3.61 2.41
N GLU A 46 -9.52 -4.74 2.52
CA GLU A 46 -10.41 -5.23 1.45
C GLU A 46 -11.56 -4.25 1.13
N THR A 47 -11.92 -3.38 2.08
CA THR A 47 -12.87 -2.27 1.90
C THR A 47 -12.35 -1.14 1.01
N SER A 48 -11.03 -1.00 0.85
CA SER A 48 -10.37 0.08 0.10
C SER A 48 -9.56 -0.41 -1.10
N MET A 49 -9.40 -1.73 -1.30
CA MET A 49 -8.61 -2.29 -2.40
C MET A 49 -9.30 -3.41 -3.16
N PRO A 50 -9.88 -3.11 -4.35
CA PRO A 50 -10.29 -4.13 -5.33
C PRO A 50 -9.13 -5.03 -5.81
N MET A 51 -7.87 -4.65 -5.52
CA MET A 51 -6.66 -5.39 -5.88
C MET A 51 -6.17 -6.36 -4.79
N ALA A 52 -6.89 -6.53 -3.67
CA ALA A 52 -6.42 -7.34 -2.54
C ALA A 52 -5.99 -8.78 -2.91
N ALA A 53 -6.71 -9.43 -3.82
CA ALA A 53 -6.36 -10.77 -4.30
C ALA A 53 -5.00 -10.79 -5.02
N PHE A 54 -4.75 -9.81 -5.89
CA PHE A 54 -3.47 -9.64 -6.59
C PHE A 54 -2.33 -9.40 -5.59
N LEU A 55 -2.53 -8.54 -4.60
CA LEU A 55 -1.50 -8.27 -3.58
C LEU A 55 -1.18 -9.52 -2.77
N ARG A 56 -2.19 -10.30 -2.38
CA ARG A 56 -2.02 -11.58 -1.68
C ARG A 56 -1.24 -12.59 -2.52
N GLU A 57 -1.53 -12.70 -3.83
CA GLU A 57 -0.76 -13.52 -4.76
C GLU A 57 0.72 -13.10 -4.85
N HIS A 58 0.98 -11.80 -4.73
CA HIS A 58 2.31 -11.19 -4.68
C HIS A 58 2.87 -11.05 -3.26
N GLY A 59 2.30 -11.76 -2.28
CA GLY A 59 2.82 -11.87 -0.92
C GLY A 59 2.58 -10.66 -0.02
N LEU A 60 1.81 -9.66 -0.44
CA LEU A 60 1.43 -8.48 0.34
C LEU A 60 -0.02 -8.62 0.86
N PHE A 61 -0.17 -8.96 2.13
CA PHE A 61 -1.49 -9.15 2.75
C PHE A 61 -1.41 -9.06 4.28
N THR A 62 -2.56 -8.93 4.94
CA THR A 62 -2.64 -8.94 6.41
C THR A 62 -3.50 -10.09 6.88
N ASP A 63 -3.10 -10.74 7.97
CA ASP A 63 -3.89 -11.73 8.71
C ASP A 63 -3.70 -11.57 10.23
N GLU A 64 -4.12 -12.57 11.02
CA GLU A 64 -4.01 -12.56 12.49
C GLU A 64 -2.57 -12.46 13.01
N ALA A 65 -1.57 -12.88 12.23
CA ALA A 65 -0.16 -12.77 12.58
C ALA A 65 0.43 -11.37 12.31
N GLY A 66 -0.25 -10.58 11.47
CA GLY A 66 0.13 -9.21 11.12
C GLY A 66 0.28 -9.01 9.61
N LEU A 67 1.15 -8.09 9.22
CA LEU A 67 1.44 -7.75 7.83
C LEU A 67 2.46 -8.73 7.25
N HIS A 68 2.11 -9.35 6.14
CA HIS A 68 2.98 -10.17 5.30
C HIS A 68 3.35 -9.38 4.05
N PHE A 69 4.62 -9.45 3.68
CA PHE A 69 5.12 -8.85 2.44
C PHE A 69 6.31 -9.62 1.88
N ASP A 70 6.51 -9.55 0.57
CA ASP A 70 7.73 -10.02 -0.09
C ASP A 70 8.36 -8.88 -0.89
N ILE A 71 9.48 -8.36 -0.41
CA ILE A 71 10.19 -7.22 -1.04
C ILE A 71 10.56 -7.55 -2.49
N ALA A 72 10.86 -8.81 -2.81
CA ALA A 72 11.19 -9.21 -4.18
C ALA A 72 10.01 -9.04 -5.15
N GLN A 73 8.78 -8.94 -4.65
CA GLN A 73 7.57 -8.72 -5.43
C GLN A 73 7.21 -7.24 -5.58
N PHE A 74 7.86 -6.33 -4.84
CA PHE A 74 7.55 -4.90 -4.89
C PHE A 74 7.65 -4.29 -6.29
N PRO A 75 8.66 -4.63 -7.13
CA PRO A 75 8.70 -4.14 -8.51
C PRO A 75 7.48 -4.55 -9.34
N ALA A 76 7.00 -5.79 -9.19
CA ALA A 76 5.82 -6.25 -9.93
C ALA A 76 4.53 -5.55 -9.47
N ILE A 77 4.40 -5.28 -8.16
CA ILE A 77 3.27 -4.52 -7.62
C ILE A 77 3.34 -3.06 -8.11
N HIS A 78 4.54 -2.47 -8.14
CA HIS A 78 4.79 -1.11 -8.63
C HIS A 78 4.39 -0.95 -10.11
N ASP A 79 4.83 -1.86 -10.98
CA ASP A 79 4.52 -1.82 -12.42
C ASP A 79 3.00 -1.84 -12.69
N VAL A 80 2.26 -2.59 -11.87
CA VAL A 80 0.80 -2.64 -11.96
C VAL A 80 0.17 -1.35 -11.45
N ALA A 81 0.66 -0.80 -10.34
CA ALA A 81 0.19 0.49 -9.82
C ALA A 81 0.41 1.62 -10.84
N ASP A 82 1.58 1.68 -11.48
CA ASP A 82 1.89 2.64 -12.55
C ASP A 82 0.97 2.47 -13.76
N THR A 83 0.68 1.22 -14.14
CA THR A 83 -0.24 0.93 -15.24
C THR A 83 -1.65 1.42 -14.91
N VAL A 84 -2.14 1.20 -13.68
CA VAL A 84 -3.44 1.69 -13.23
C VAL A 84 -3.50 3.22 -13.29
N ILE A 85 -2.47 3.92 -12.79
CA ILE A 85 -2.40 5.39 -12.82
C ILE A 85 -2.38 5.91 -14.26
N ARG A 86 -1.47 5.38 -15.10
CA ARG A 86 -1.32 5.81 -16.49
C ARG A 86 -2.61 5.58 -17.30
N ASP A 87 -3.23 4.42 -17.16
CA ASP A 87 -4.47 4.11 -17.88
C ASP A 87 -5.59 5.05 -17.40
N TYR A 88 -5.64 5.37 -16.09
CA TYR A 88 -6.59 6.35 -15.54
C TYR A 88 -6.44 7.74 -16.18
N GLU A 89 -5.21 8.28 -16.16
CA GLU A 89 -4.85 9.60 -16.70
C GLU A 89 -5.12 9.70 -18.21
N ALA A 90 -4.94 8.60 -18.94
CA ALA A 90 -5.25 8.52 -20.36
C ALA A 90 -6.75 8.41 -20.66
N GLY A 91 -7.62 8.36 -19.64
CA GLY A 91 -9.05 8.12 -19.80
C GLY A 91 -9.40 6.69 -20.20
N ASN A 92 -8.43 5.78 -20.17
CA ASN A 92 -8.63 4.37 -20.47
C ASN A 92 -9.22 3.66 -19.24
N ARG A 93 -10.33 2.96 -19.42
CA ARG A 93 -10.96 2.14 -18.36
C ARG A 93 -10.96 0.64 -18.70
N ASP A 94 -10.32 0.27 -19.80
CA ASP A 94 -10.03 -1.12 -20.15
C ASP A 94 -8.73 -1.59 -19.48
N GLY A 95 -8.29 -2.82 -19.77
CA GLY A 95 -7.01 -3.35 -19.28
C GLY A 95 -7.01 -3.59 -17.77
N ALA A 96 -6.10 -2.93 -17.04
CA ALA A 96 -5.94 -3.11 -15.60
C ALA A 96 -7.18 -2.68 -14.81
N TRP A 97 -7.83 -1.59 -15.25
CA TRP A 97 -9.05 -1.07 -14.63
C TRP A 97 -10.20 -2.07 -14.65
N LYS A 98 -10.43 -2.71 -15.79
CA LYS A 98 -11.42 -3.77 -15.95
C LYS A 98 -11.00 -5.07 -15.27
N ARG A 99 -9.70 -5.40 -15.29
CA ARG A 99 -9.16 -6.61 -14.65
C ARG A 99 -9.38 -6.61 -13.14
N PHE A 100 -9.24 -5.44 -12.51
CA PHE A 100 -9.36 -5.29 -11.06
C PHE A 100 -10.70 -4.69 -10.62
N ASP A 101 -11.65 -4.51 -11.55
CA ASP A 101 -12.97 -3.94 -11.26
C ASP A 101 -12.91 -2.58 -10.53
N LEU A 102 -12.05 -1.68 -11.00
CA LEU A 102 -11.81 -0.36 -10.38
C LEU A 102 -12.91 0.67 -10.74
N SER A 103 -13.98 0.26 -11.41
CA SER A 103 -14.95 1.14 -12.06
C SER A 103 -15.94 1.86 -11.14
N GLU A 104 -16.00 1.52 -9.85
CA GLU A 104 -17.04 2.03 -8.95
C GLU A 104 -16.45 2.67 -7.68
N GLY A 105 -16.36 4.00 -7.66
CA GLY A 105 -16.07 4.78 -6.46
C GLY A 105 -15.59 6.21 -6.73
N ASP A 106 -16.00 7.15 -5.88
CA ASP A 106 -15.55 8.56 -5.88
C ASP A 106 -14.02 8.72 -5.72
N ASP A 107 -13.31 7.65 -5.37
CA ASP A 107 -11.87 7.61 -5.08
C ASP A 107 -11.06 6.71 -6.03
N ALA A 108 -11.56 6.42 -7.23
CA ALA A 108 -10.88 5.52 -8.16
C ALA A 108 -9.46 6.00 -8.56
N ALA A 109 -9.18 7.31 -8.46
CA ALA A 109 -7.85 7.89 -8.63
C ALA A 109 -6.83 7.47 -7.54
N GLY A 110 -7.30 6.99 -6.38
CA GLY A 110 -6.49 6.64 -5.22
C GLY A 110 -5.82 5.27 -5.30
N ASN A 111 -6.40 4.29 -6.00
CA ASN A 111 -5.99 2.88 -5.87
C ASN A 111 -4.53 2.59 -6.25
N GLY A 112 -4.04 3.14 -7.36
CA GLY A 112 -2.62 3.01 -7.75
C GLY A 112 -1.69 3.81 -6.84
N THR A 113 -2.07 5.04 -6.50
CA THR A 113 -1.28 5.93 -5.63
C THR A 113 -1.13 5.36 -4.22
N TYR A 114 -2.19 4.75 -3.68
CA TYR A 114 -2.18 4.09 -2.37
C TYR A 114 -1.22 2.91 -2.34
N LEU A 115 -1.15 2.11 -3.42
CA LEU A 115 -0.15 1.06 -3.54
C LEU A 115 1.28 1.63 -3.51
N LEU A 116 1.53 2.72 -4.24
CA LEU A 116 2.86 3.34 -4.25
C LEU A 116 3.26 3.87 -2.87
N ILE A 117 2.31 4.47 -2.12
CA ILE A 117 2.53 4.89 -0.72
C ILE A 117 2.89 3.70 0.16
N VAL A 118 2.14 2.59 0.05
CA VAL A 118 2.40 1.37 0.83
C VAL A 118 3.79 0.80 0.50
N LEU A 119 4.12 0.66 -0.79
CA LEU A 119 5.42 0.13 -1.20
C LEU A 119 6.57 1.02 -0.72
N ALA A 120 6.44 2.34 -0.85
CA ALA A 120 7.43 3.30 -0.36
C ALA A 120 7.58 3.23 1.16
N ALA A 121 6.48 3.11 1.90
CA ALA A 121 6.50 2.96 3.35
C ALA A 121 7.22 1.66 3.76
N LEU A 122 6.91 0.53 3.11
CA LEU A 122 7.54 -0.75 3.42
C LEU A 122 9.03 -0.78 3.03
N ASP A 123 9.41 -0.15 1.93
CA ASP A 123 10.82 -0.01 1.56
C ASP A 123 11.58 0.89 2.57
N LEU A 124 10.97 1.98 3.04
CA LEU A 124 11.57 2.81 4.10
C LEU A 124 11.73 2.07 5.42
N LEU A 125 10.78 1.22 5.79
CA LEU A 125 10.78 0.50 7.06
C LEU A 125 11.73 -0.71 7.02
N TYR A 126 11.64 -1.51 5.94
CA TYR A 126 12.19 -2.86 5.86
C TYR A 126 13.01 -3.14 4.59
N GLY A 127 13.09 -2.18 3.68
CA GLY A 127 13.96 -2.26 2.51
C GLY A 127 15.43 -2.41 2.90
N PRO A 128 16.27 -2.92 1.98
CA PRO A 128 17.71 -3.01 2.24
C PRO A 128 18.26 -1.62 2.56
N ALA A 129 19.03 -1.52 3.64
CA ALA A 129 19.77 -0.29 3.93
C ALA A 129 20.69 0.00 2.74
N ALA A 130 20.45 1.14 2.08
CA ALA A 130 21.31 1.64 1.01
C ALA A 130 22.74 1.89 1.49
#